data_AF-A0A7S4CHU3-F1
#
_entry.id   AF-A0A7S4CHU3-F1
#
_cell.length_a   1.000
_cell.length_b   1.000
_cell.length_c   1.000
_cell.angle_alpha   90.00
_cell.angle_beta   90.00
_cell.angle_gamma   90.00
#
_symmetry.space_group_name_H-M   'P 1'
#
loop_
_entity.id
_entity.type
_entity.pdbx_description
1 polymer ?
#
loop_
_entity_poly.entity_id
_entity_poly.type
_entity_poly.pdbx_seq_one_letter_code
_entity_poly.pdbx_strand_id
1 'polypeptide(L)'
;GDIGSYSMVLKEVDLERYSITPEILLEMRANSKYYSIIHQYRQAFFEEQYPESIRYVSEIQADHLKSMGFVQRLLAADVAAVKDFLLHANRQPMPVSTKAPGVSRTLVLLDATNSMKDLLTKTKNTIRIMFDRVYWVLQHENKCSDFELQLAVYRNYNQRENMLLQHSTWERNPE
;
A
#
# COMPACT_ATOMS: atom_id res chain seq x y z
N GLY A 1 -33.98 33.53 -9.01
CA GLY A 1 -34.27 32.28 -9.71
C GLY A 1 -35.39 32.59 -10.67
N ASP A 2 -35.13 32.48 -11.96
CA ASP A 2 -36.08 32.91 -12.98
C ASP A 2 -37.19 31.88 -13.17
N ILE A 3 -38.37 32.36 -13.55
CA ILE A 3 -39.55 31.54 -13.78
C ILE A 3 -39.39 30.86 -15.14
N GLY A 4 -39.13 29.56 -15.13
CA GLY A 4 -38.99 28.73 -16.32
C GLY A 4 -39.42 27.30 -16.06
N SER A 5 -39.81 26.59 -17.13
CA SER A 5 -40.03 25.16 -17.11
C SER A 5 -38.69 24.43 -17.29
N TYR A 6 -38.40 23.50 -16.37
CA TYR A 6 -37.21 22.66 -16.44
C TYR A 6 -37.62 21.25 -16.86
N SER A 7 -36.89 20.68 -17.82
CA SER A 7 -36.99 19.26 -18.16
C SER A 7 -35.68 18.55 -17.80
N MET A 8 -35.80 17.36 -17.23
CA MET A 8 -34.66 16.51 -16.91
C MET A 8 -34.50 15.48 -18.02
N VAL A 9 -33.35 15.49 -18.69
CA VAL A 9 -32.99 14.47 -19.69
C VAL A 9 -31.99 13.54 -19.03
N LEU A 10 -32.39 12.29 -18.80
CA LEU A 10 -31.54 11.24 -18.24
C LEU A 10 -31.10 10.29 -19.35
N LYS A 11 -29.81 9.99 -19.43
CA LYS A 11 -29.29 8.97 -20.33
C LYS A 11 -29.33 7.63 -19.60
N GLU A 12 -29.83 6.60 -20.26
CA GLU A 12 -29.93 5.26 -19.69
C GLU A 12 -28.55 4.71 -19.28
N VAL A 13 -27.52 4.99 -20.08
CA VAL A 13 -26.11 4.63 -19.81
C VAL A 13 -25.61 5.20 -18.47
N ASP A 14 -26.03 6.41 -18.09
CA ASP A 14 -25.60 7.03 -16.84
C ASP A 14 -26.31 6.40 -15.62
N LEU A 15 -27.45 5.75 -15.84
CA LEU A 15 -28.25 5.08 -14.80
C LEU A 15 -27.77 3.65 -14.53
N GLU A 16 -27.11 3.00 -15.49
CA GLU A 16 -26.50 1.67 -15.32
C GLU A 16 -25.51 1.63 -14.15
N ARG A 17 -24.79 2.73 -13.90
CA ARG A 17 -23.86 2.86 -12.77
C ARG A 17 -24.54 2.63 -11.41
N TYR A 18 -25.83 2.93 -11.30
CA TYR A 18 -26.62 2.74 -10.08
C TYR A 18 -27.41 1.42 -10.10
N SER A 19 -27.03 0.48 -10.97
CA SER A 19 -27.70 -0.81 -11.18
C SER A 19 -29.17 -0.68 -11.60
N ILE A 20 -29.54 0.44 -12.23
CA ILE A 20 -30.87 0.63 -12.81
C ILE A 20 -30.87 -0.04 -14.18
N THR A 21 -31.48 -1.21 -14.26
CA THR A 21 -31.57 -2.01 -15.49
C THR A 21 -32.74 -1.56 -16.37
N PRO A 22 -32.78 -1.99 -17.66
CA PRO A 22 -33.89 -1.69 -18.56
C PRO A 22 -35.26 -2.14 -18.04
N GLU A 23 -35.34 -3.22 -17.26
CA GLU A 23 -36.60 -3.66 -16.65
C GLU A 23 -37.12 -2.65 -15.63
N ILE A 24 -36.23 -2.09 -14.81
CA ILE A 24 -36.56 -1.05 -13.82
C ILE A 24 -36.98 0.23 -14.52
N LEU A 25 -36.35 0.58 -15.66
CA LEU A 25 -36.76 1.73 -16.47
C LEU A 25 -38.18 1.58 -17.04
N LEU A 26 -38.57 0.36 -17.43
CA LEU A 26 -39.93 0.06 -17.88
C LEU A 26 -40.94 0.22 -16.74
N GLU A 27 -40.61 -0.26 -15.54
CA GLU A 27 -41.44 -0.07 -14.35
C GLU A 27 -41.57 1.41 -13.97
N MET A 28 -40.48 2.17 -14.05
CA MET A 28 -40.46 3.62 -13.81
C MET A 28 -41.36 4.37 -14.81
N ARG A 29 -41.33 3.98 -16.08
CA ARG A 29 -42.20 4.55 -17.13
C ARG A 29 -43.67 4.20 -16.89
N ALA A 30 -43.97 2.95 -16.53
CA ALA A 30 -45.33 2.50 -16.26
C ALA A 30 -45.95 3.21 -15.05
N ASN A 31 -45.17 3.41 -13.98
CA ASN A 31 -45.66 3.98 -12.72
C ASN A 31 -45.45 5.49 -12.59
N SER A 32 -44.80 6.14 -13.58
CA SER A 32 -44.42 7.57 -13.55
C SER A 32 -43.62 8.00 -12.30
N LYS A 33 -42.93 7.05 -11.65
CA LYS A 33 -42.21 7.23 -10.37
C LYS A 33 -40.70 7.37 -10.56
N TYR A 34 -40.28 8.26 -11.46
CA TYR A 34 -38.87 8.41 -11.83
C TYR A 34 -37.97 8.84 -10.67
N TYR A 35 -38.31 9.95 -10.00
CA TYR A 35 -37.46 10.51 -8.95
C TYR A 35 -37.32 9.60 -7.73
N SER A 36 -38.41 8.98 -7.27
CA SER A 36 -38.38 8.12 -6.09
C SER A 36 -37.53 6.87 -6.33
N ILE A 37 -37.66 6.26 -7.51
CA ILE A 37 -36.90 5.05 -7.86
C ILE A 37 -35.42 5.40 -8.03
N ILE A 38 -35.08 6.44 -8.80
CA ILE A 38 -33.69 6.89 -8.95
C ILE A 38 -33.07 7.24 -7.60
N HIS A 39 -33.81 7.93 -6.73
CA HIS A 39 -33.32 8.30 -5.41
C HIS A 39 -32.99 7.07 -4.57
N GLN A 40 -33.86 6.06 -4.56
CA GLN A 40 -33.65 4.81 -3.83
C GLN A 40 -32.41 4.06 -4.32
N TYR A 41 -32.25 3.87 -5.63
CA TYR A 41 -31.08 3.17 -6.19
C TYR A 41 -29.78 3.95 -5.99
N ARG A 42 -29.83 5.29 -6.11
CA ARG A 42 -28.67 6.14 -5.79
C ARG A 42 -28.28 6.00 -4.33
N GLN A 43 -29.26 6.03 -3.42
CA GLN A 43 -29.01 5.90 -1.99
C GLN A 43 -28.37 4.54 -1.68
N ALA A 44 -28.93 3.44 -2.19
CA ALA A 44 -28.37 2.10 -2.00
C ALA A 44 -26.94 1.98 -2.53
N PHE A 45 -26.67 2.48 -3.75
CA PHE A 45 -25.33 2.50 -4.34
C PHE A 45 -24.32 3.24 -3.44
N PHE A 46 -24.71 4.40 -2.93
CA PHE A 46 -23.83 5.22 -2.10
C PHE A 46 -23.67 4.69 -0.68
N GLU A 47 -24.71 4.05 -0.12
CA GLU A 47 -24.63 3.34 1.17
C GLU A 47 -23.64 2.17 1.12
N GLU A 48 -23.44 1.54 -0.05
CA GLU A 48 -22.41 0.50 -0.24
C GLU A 48 -21.01 1.09 -0.43
N GLN A 49 -20.89 2.23 -1.13
CA GLN A 49 -19.59 2.83 -1.48
C GLN A 49 -18.97 3.68 -0.35
N TYR A 50 -19.80 4.35 0.44
CA TYR A 50 -19.32 5.28 1.46
C TYR A 50 -18.71 4.65 2.72
N PRO A 51 -19.08 3.45 3.20
CA PRO A 51 -18.49 2.89 4.42
C PRO A 51 -16.96 2.77 4.37
N GLU A 52 -16.40 2.22 3.28
CA GLU A 52 -14.95 2.11 3.10
C GLU A 52 -14.28 3.48 2.94
N SER A 53 -14.94 4.40 2.21
CA SER A 53 -14.44 5.77 2.04
C SER A 53 -14.43 6.54 3.37
N ILE A 54 -15.48 6.39 4.19
CA ILE A 54 -15.60 7.00 5.51
C ILE A 54 -14.55 6.42 6.45
N ARG A 55 -14.33 5.09 6.41
CA ARG A 55 -13.27 4.44 7.20
C ARG A 55 -11.90 5.01 6.83
N TYR A 56 -11.59 5.07 5.54
CA TYR A 56 -10.32 5.60 5.04
C TYR A 56 -10.12 7.08 5.39
N VAL A 57 -11.16 7.91 5.24
CA VAL A 57 -11.12 9.33 5.63
C VAL A 57 -10.91 9.48 7.13
N SER A 58 -11.54 8.65 7.96
CA SER A 58 -11.36 8.65 9.42
C SER A 58 -9.93 8.28 9.83
N GLU A 59 -9.36 7.25 9.19
CA GLU A 59 -7.97 6.84 9.40
C GLU A 59 -7.00 7.97 9.01
N ILE A 60 -7.19 8.59 7.85
CA ILE A 60 -6.36 9.70 7.39
C ILE A 60 -6.54 10.95 8.25
N GLN A 61 -7.74 11.18 8.79
CA GLN A 61 -8.00 12.36 9.61
C GLN A 61 -7.06 12.43 10.82
N ALA A 62 -6.79 11.29 11.46
CA ALA A 62 -5.85 11.23 12.57
C ALA A 62 -4.44 11.65 12.16
N ASP A 63 -3.96 11.17 11.01
CA ASP A 63 -2.62 11.50 10.50
C ASP A 63 -2.53 12.92 9.97
N HIS A 64 -3.61 13.42 9.37
CA HIS A 64 -3.74 14.82 8.97
C HIS A 64 -3.63 15.76 10.18
N LEU A 65 -4.35 15.48 11.27
CA LEU A 65 -4.30 16.28 12.50
C LEU A 65 -2.90 16.29 13.12
N LYS A 66 -2.22 15.14 13.16
CA LYS A 66 -0.82 15.05 13.63
C LYS A 66 0.11 15.91 12.77
N SER A 67 -0.05 15.84 11.45
CA SER A 67 0.76 16.61 10.50
C SER A 67 0.51 18.12 10.60
N MET A 68 -0.75 18.53 10.77
CA MET A 68 -1.12 19.92 11.01
C MET A 68 -0.55 20.45 12.33
N GLY A 69 -0.59 19.65 13.39
CA GLY A 69 0.04 19.99 14.67
C GLY A 69 1.55 20.15 14.55
N PHE A 70 2.21 19.32 13.74
CA PHE A 70 3.63 19.48 13.41
C PHE A 70 3.92 20.81 12.71
N VAL A 71 3.16 21.17 11.67
CA VAL A 71 3.33 22.44 10.96
C VAL A 71 3.12 23.64 11.88
N GLN A 72 2.12 23.60 12.76
CA GLN A 72 1.89 24.65 13.74
C GLN A 72 3.07 24.81 14.71
N ARG A 73 3.62 23.70 15.22
CA ARG A 73 4.80 23.71 16.11
C ARG A 73 6.06 24.20 15.40
N LEU A 74 6.20 23.88 14.11
CA LEU A 74 7.29 24.37 13.27
C LEU A 74 7.19 25.90 13.09
N LEU A 75 6.00 26.42 12.79
CA LEU A 75 5.75 27.86 12.67
C LEU A 75 5.95 28.59 14.01
N ALA A 76 5.65 27.94 15.13
CA ALA A 76 5.89 28.46 16.48
C ALA A 76 7.37 28.35 16.94
N ALA A 77 8.26 27.85 16.08
CA ALA A 77 9.68 27.61 16.38
C ALA A 77 9.93 26.70 17.61
N ASP A 78 9.00 25.78 17.91
CA ASP A 78 9.18 24.78 18.97
C ASP A 78 10.06 23.63 18.48
N VAL A 79 11.37 23.86 18.54
CA VAL A 79 12.40 22.92 18.08
C VAL A 79 12.33 21.58 18.81
N ALA A 80 11.96 21.57 20.10
CA ALA A 80 11.91 20.35 20.90
C ALA A 80 10.79 19.42 20.39
N ALA A 81 9.59 19.96 20.21
CA ALA A 81 8.45 19.18 19.77
C ALA A 81 8.54 18.75 18.29
N VAL A 82 9.16 19.59 17.44
CA VAL A 82 9.45 19.26 16.03
C VAL A 82 10.47 18.11 15.96
N LYS A 83 11.54 18.16 16.75
CA LYS A 83 12.56 17.10 16.79
C LYS A 83 11.98 15.78 17.27
N ASP A 84 11.16 15.81 18.31
CA ASP A 84 10.51 14.60 18.84
C ASP A 84 9.56 13.96 17.82
N PHE A 85 8.76 14.77 17.12
CA PHE A 85 7.93 14.30 16.02
C PHE A 85 8.75 13.66 14.90
N LEU A 86 9.85 14.31 14.49
CA LEU A 86 10.74 13.79 13.44
C LEU A 86 11.44 12.49 13.86
N LEU A 87 11.78 12.32 15.13
CA LEU A 87 12.37 11.08 15.65
C LEU A 87 11.37 9.92 15.64
N HIS A 88 10.09 10.19 15.92
CA HIS A 88 9.04 9.18 15.86
C HIS A 88 8.62 8.85 14.41
N ALA A 89 8.53 9.85 13.54
CA ALA A 89 8.08 9.69 12.15
C ALA A 89 9.16 9.07 11.25
N ASN A 90 10.43 9.45 11.46
CA ASN A 90 11.53 8.77 10.79
C ASN A 90 11.75 7.44 11.51
N ARG A 91 11.29 6.34 10.91
CA ARG A 91 11.64 4.98 11.36
C ARG A 91 13.17 4.88 11.42
N GLN A 92 13.74 5.11 12.60
CA GLN A 92 15.08 4.63 12.85
C GLN A 92 15.02 3.11 12.74
N PRO A 93 16.02 2.43 12.13
CA PRO A 93 16.21 1.03 12.46
C PRO A 93 16.22 0.96 13.99
N MET A 94 15.29 0.16 14.55
CA MET A 94 15.10 -0.01 15.99
C MET A 94 16.44 0.09 16.71
N PRO A 95 16.57 0.85 17.82
CA PRO A 95 17.78 0.82 18.61
C PRO A 95 18.07 -0.65 18.92
N VAL A 96 19.21 -1.11 18.40
CA VAL A 96 19.75 -2.44 18.64
C VAL A 96 19.59 -2.71 20.12
N SER A 97 18.72 -3.66 20.46
CA SER A 97 18.58 -4.15 21.83
C SER A 97 19.99 -4.35 22.37
N THR A 98 20.30 -3.73 23.50
CA THR A 98 21.64 -3.60 24.12
C THR A 98 22.25 -4.94 24.58
N LYS A 99 21.87 -6.07 23.97
CA LYS A 99 22.32 -7.42 24.31
C LYS A 99 22.70 -8.31 23.13
N ALA A 100 22.68 -7.83 21.89
CA ALA A 100 23.36 -8.51 20.79
C ALA A 100 23.74 -7.51 19.69
N PRO A 101 24.93 -7.56 19.08
CA PRO A 101 25.19 -6.83 17.84
C PRO A 101 24.10 -7.24 16.85
N GLY A 102 23.26 -6.26 16.49
CA GLY A 102 22.07 -6.49 15.68
C GLY A 102 22.50 -6.82 14.26
N VAL A 103 22.65 -8.11 13.97
CA VAL A 103 22.91 -8.58 12.61
C VAL A 103 21.74 -8.12 11.73
N SER A 104 22.04 -7.24 10.78
CA SER A 104 21.13 -6.78 9.74
C SER A 104 20.83 -7.95 8.80
N ARG A 105 19.63 -8.50 8.93
CA ARG A 105 19.14 -9.58 8.07
C ARG A 105 18.32 -9.02 6.93
N THR A 106 18.74 -9.32 5.71
CA THR A 106 18.00 -8.99 4.50
C THR A 106 17.48 -10.27 3.85
N LEU A 107 16.16 -10.39 3.77
CA LEU A 107 15.50 -11.46 3.02
C LEU A 107 15.12 -10.94 1.63
N VAL A 108 15.63 -11.57 0.59
CA VAL A 108 15.29 -11.27 -0.81
C VAL A 108 14.31 -12.33 -1.29
N LEU A 109 13.05 -11.94 -1.40
CA LEU A 109 11.97 -12.79 -1.91
C LEU A 109 11.81 -12.58 -3.41
N LEU A 110 11.87 -13.67 -4.19
CA LEU A 110 11.80 -13.64 -5.65
C LEU A 110 10.70 -14.56 -6.16
N ASP A 111 9.99 -14.11 -7.20
CA ASP A 111 9.22 -15.00 -8.05
C ASP A 111 10.17 -15.74 -9.02
N ALA A 112 10.11 -17.08 -9.01
CA ALA A 112 10.92 -17.96 -9.84
C ALA A 112 10.05 -18.76 -10.83
N THR A 113 9.00 -18.15 -11.36
CA THR A 113 8.27 -18.65 -12.53
C THR A 113 9.14 -18.66 -13.80
N ASN A 114 8.80 -19.50 -14.78
CA ASN A 114 9.59 -19.64 -16.02
C ASN A 114 9.68 -18.32 -16.83
N SER A 115 8.67 -17.45 -16.72
CA SER A 115 8.68 -16.09 -17.29
C SER A 115 9.76 -15.19 -16.71
N MET A 116 10.31 -15.51 -15.53
CA MET A 116 11.31 -14.70 -14.82
C MET A 116 12.74 -15.15 -15.09
N LYS A 117 12.98 -16.12 -15.99
CA LYS A 117 14.29 -16.74 -16.26
C LYS A 117 15.41 -15.71 -16.53
N ASP A 118 15.14 -14.74 -17.40
CA ASP A 118 16.14 -13.72 -17.75
C ASP A 118 16.39 -12.75 -16.58
N LEU A 119 15.35 -12.47 -15.79
CA LEU A 119 15.47 -11.64 -14.60
C LEU A 119 16.27 -12.35 -13.51
N LEU A 120 16.02 -13.63 -13.25
CA LEU A 120 16.78 -14.43 -12.26
C LEU A 120 18.28 -14.44 -12.59
N THR A 121 18.63 -14.52 -13.87
CA THR A 121 20.03 -14.49 -14.32
C THR A 121 20.67 -13.12 -14.04
N LYS A 122 19.95 -12.02 -14.31
CA LYS A 122 20.42 -10.66 -13.99
C LYS A 122 20.53 -10.45 -12.48
N THR A 123 19.50 -10.87 -11.73
CA THR A 123 19.45 -10.79 -10.26
C THR A 123 20.64 -11.51 -9.63
N LYS A 124 21.03 -12.69 -10.13
CA LYS A 124 22.25 -13.39 -9.66
C LYS A 124 23.50 -12.52 -9.78
N ASN A 125 23.70 -11.86 -10.92
CA ASN A 125 24.84 -10.97 -11.12
C ASN A 125 24.77 -9.73 -10.23
N THR A 126 23.57 -9.19 -10.02
CA THR A 126 23.35 -8.01 -9.18
C THR A 126 23.51 -8.30 -7.68
N ILE A 127 23.13 -9.49 -7.20
CA ILE A 127 23.31 -9.89 -5.79
C ILE A 127 24.80 -9.86 -5.41
N ARG A 128 25.69 -10.31 -6.31
CA ARG A 128 27.13 -10.20 -6.09
C ARG A 128 27.58 -8.76 -5.90
N ILE A 129 27.16 -7.86 -6.79
CA ILE A 129 27.47 -6.42 -6.69
C ILE A 129 26.89 -5.81 -5.40
N MET A 130 25.69 -6.24 -5.00
CA MET A 130 25.06 -5.81 -3.75
C MET A 130 25.91 -6.22 -2.56
N PHE A 131 26.35 -7.48 -2.49
CA PHE A 131 27.23 -7.97 -1.44
C PHE A 131 28.55 -7.20 -1.39
N ASP A 132 29.20 -6.98 -2.53
CA ASP A 132 30.46 -6.23 -2.60
C ASP A 132 30.29 -4.80 -2.06
N ARG A 133 29.18 -4.13 -2.41
CA ARG A 133 28.86 -2.78 -1.93
C ARG A 133 28.55 -2.76 -0.44
N VAL A 134 27.73 -3.70 0.04
CA VAL A 134 27.38 -3.81 1.46
C VAL A 134 28.64 -4.07 2.29
N TYR A 135 29.48 -4.99 1.84
CA TYR A 135 30.76 -5.28 2.49
C TYR A 135 31.67 -4.06 2.52
N TRP A 136 31.79 -3.32 1.41
CA TRP A 136 32.57 -2.08 1.34
C TRP A 136 32.06 -1.04 2.35
N VAL A 137 30.74 -0.80 2.42
CA VAL A 137 30.15 0.16 3.37
C VAL A 137 30.38 -0.29 4.82
N LEU A 138 30.17 -1.57 5.13
CA LEU A 138 30.34 -2.09 6.48
C LEU A 138 31.80 -2.13 6.93
N GLN A 139 32.75 -2.31 6.01
CA GLN A 139 34.19 -2.17 6.29
C GLN A 139 34.54 -0.76 6.74
N HIS A 140 34.03 0.26 6.06
CA HIS A 140 34.30 1.65 6.41
C HIS A 140 33.79 2.03 7.80
N GLU A 141 32.74 1.33 8.27
CA GLU A 141 32.09 1.54 9.57
C GLU A 141 32.54 0.56 10.67
N ASN A 142 33.53 -0.32 10.40
CA ASN A 142 33.99 -1.40 11.30
C ASN A 142 32.86 -2.35 11.78
N LYS A 143 31.89 -2.68 10.90
CA LYS A 143 30.70 -3.50 11.21
C LYS A 143 30.51 -4.71 10.27
N CYS A 144 31.59 -5.25 9.71
CA CYS A 144 31.53 -6.32 8.70
C CYS A 144 30.82 -7.61 9.14
N SER A 145 30.73 -7.89 10.44
CA SER A 145 30.12 -9.11 10.99
C SER A 145 28.60 -9.05 11.09
N ASP A 146 27.99 -7.90 10.79
CA ASP A 146 26.62 -7.59 11.17
C ASP A 146 25.65 -7.66 9.98
N PHE A 147 25.95 -8.45 8.94
CA PHE A 147 25.08 -8.61 7.77
C PHE A 147 24.87 -10.07 7.35
N GLU A 148 23.61 -10.42 7.10
CA GLU A 148 23.20 -11.73 6.60
C GLU A 148 22.18 -11.53 5.46
N LEU A 149 22.37 -12.24 4.34
CA LEU A 149 21.41 -12.29 3.24
C LEU A 149 20.83 -13.69 3.11
N GLN A 150 19.52 -13.78 2.88
CA GLN A 150 18.86 -15.02 2.48
C GLN A 150 18.07 -14.78 1.20
N LEU A 151 18.13 -15.74 0.28
CA LEU A 151 17.29 -15.76 -0.91
C LEU A 151 16.14 -16.74 -0.67
N ALA A 152 14.91 -16.27 -0.83
CA ALA A 152 13.72 -17.12 -0.87
C ALA A 152 13.07 -17.00 -2.24
N VAL A 153 12.78 -18.13 -2.88
CA VAL A 153 12.17 -18.19 -4.20
C VAL A 153 10.84 -18.91 -4.13
N TYR A 154 9.85 -18.31 -4.77
CA TYR A 154 8.54 -18.89 -4.99
C TYR A 154 8.53 -19.58 -6.35
N ARG A 155 8.29 -20.90 -6.40
CA ARG A 155 8.45 -21.69 -7.65
C ARG A 155 7.14 -22.19 -8.27
N ASN A 156 6.11 -22.45 -7.47
CA ASN A 156 4.94 -23.17 -7.98
C ASN A 156 3.67 -22.88 -7.15
N TYR A 157 2.65 -22.33 -7.80
CA TYR A 157 1.34 -22.02 -7.21
C TYR A 157 0.52 -23.26 -6.80
N ASN A 158 0.89 -24.45 -7.29
CA ASN A 158 0.15 -25.69 -7.04
C ASN A 158 0.78 -26.57 -5.95
N GLN A 159 1.69 -26.03 -5.13
CA GLN A 159 2.29 -26.77 -4.02
C GLN A 159 1.68 -26.40 -2.66
N ARG A 160 1.75 -27.34 -1.72
CA ARG A 160 1.32 -27.13 -0.32
C ARG A 160 2.16 -26.02 0.31
N GLU A 161 1.59 -25.29 1.27
CA GLU A 161 2.21 -24.11 1.91
C GLU A 161 3.66 -24.34 2.37
N ASN A 162 3.99 -25.56 2.80
CA ASN A 162 5.32 -25.95 3.27
C ASN A 162 6.37 -26.23 2.18
N MET A 163 5.98 -26.25 0.90
CA MET A 163 6.90 -26.41 -0.24
C MET A 163 6.81 -25.25 -1.25
N LEU A 164 6.00 -24.26 -0.91
CA LEU A 164 5.72 -23.09 -1.71
C LEU A 164 6.95 -22.20 -1.91
N LEU A 165 7.77 -22.09 -0.85
CA LEU A 165 9.00 -21.32 -0.81
C LEU A 165 10.20 -22.26 -0.67
N GLN A 166 11.18 -22.09 -1.56
CA GLN A 166 12.52 -22.64 -1.37
C GLN A 166 13.43 -21.50 -0.93
N HIS A 167 14.27 -21.73 0.07
CA HIS A 167 15.17 -20.69 0.55
C HIS A 167 16.60 -21.20 0.69
N SER A 168 17.57 -20.31 0.54
CA SER A 168 18.96 -20.57 0.90
C SER A 168 19.15 -20.56 2.41
N THR A 169 20.35 -20.91 2.86
CA THR A 169 20.86 -20.53 4.19
C THR A 169 21.08 -19.01 4.26
N TRP A 170 21.26 -18.51 5.49
CA TRP A 170 21.73 -17.15 5.72
C TRP A 170 23.21 -17.07 5.39
N GLU A 171 23.54 -16.32 4.34
CA GLU A 171 24.91 -16.14 3.89
C GLU A 171 25.49 -14.83 4.41
N ARG A 172 26.70 -14.93 4.96
CA ARG A 172 27.49 -13.77 5.46
C ARG A 172 28.61 -13.38 4.51
N ASN A 173 29.10 -14.33 3.70
CA ASN A 173 30.20 -14.15 2.76
C ASN A 173 29.78 -14.54 1.35
N PRO A 174 30.05 -13.71 0.32
CA PRO A 174 29.69 -13.98 -1.07
C PRO A 174 30.69 -14.86 -1.86
N GLU A 175 31.59 -15.61 -1.20
CA GLU A 175 32.56 -16.49 -1.88
C GLU A 175 31.93 -17.71 -2.56
#